data_AF-A0A9D6NSP9-F1
#
_entry.id   AF-A0A9D6NSP9-F1
#
_cell.length_a   1.000
_cell.length_b   1.000
_cell.length_c   1.000
_cell.angle_alpha   90.00
_cell.angle_beta   90.00
_cell.angle_gamma   90.00
#
_symmetry.space_group_name_H-M   'P 1'
#
loop_
_entity.id
_entity.type
_entity.pdbx_description
1 polymer ?
#
loop_
_entity_poly.entity_id
_entity_poly.type
_entity_poly.pdbx_seq_one_letter_code
_entity_poly.pdbx_strand_id
1 'polypeptide(L)'
;MALVLTSLVDFRHEIQWAEEAKRQYQMPVGFFGTFATHLTEALLGHGDFIIKGEPEHAAMRLASGKTLSGPVVSPPIQDLDSLPFPRWDLAPRRRLGYAIGRSMR
;
A
#
# COMPACT_ATOMS: atom_id res chain seq x y z
N MET A 1 -8.22 7.37 -5.66
CA MET A 1 -7.94 6.08 -4.99
C MET A 1 -6.77 6.30 -4.05
N ALA A 2 -6.78 5.65 -2.89
CA ALA A 2 -5.64 5.60 -1.99
C ALA A 2 -5.21 4.15 -1.73
N LEU A 3 -3.89 3.93 -1.62
CA LEU A 3 -3.30 2.69 -1.15
C LEU A 3 -2.65 2.98 0.20
N VAL A 4 -3.09 2.27 1.24
CA VAL A 4 -2.63 2.44 2.61
C VAL A 4 -1.72 1.29 2.96
N LEU A 5 -0.44 1.61 3.16
CA LEU A 5 0.50 0.65 3.74
C LEU A 5 0.08 0.43 5.18
N THR A 6 -0.17 -0.83 5.56
CA THR A 6 -0.53 -1.17 6.93
C THR A 6 0.56 -1.89 7.69
N SER A 7 0.65 -1.56 8.98
CA SER A 7 1.68 -2.04 9.88
C SER A 7 1.08 -2.52 11.21
N LEU A 8 1.73 -3.49 11.86
CA LEU A 8 1.29 -3.99 13.17
C LEU A 8 1.27 -2.88 14.24
N VAL A 9 2.13 -1.88 14.10
CA VAL A 9 2.30 -0.83 15.09
C VAL A 9 1.16 0.19 15.04
N ASP A 10 0.67 0.53 13.84
CA ASP A 10 -0.19 1.70 13.65
C ASP A 10 -1.51 1.43 12.93
N PHE A 11 -1.89 0.15 12.74
CA PHE A 11 -3.09 -0.27 12.00
C PHE A 11 -4.38 0.44 12.40
N ARG A 12 -4.52 0.86 13.66
CA ARG A 12 -5.72 1.57 14.12
C ARG A 12 -5.83 2.97 13.51
N HIS A 13 -4.74 3.72 13.48
CA HIS A 13 -4.72 5.05 12.87
C HIS A 13 -4.79 4.94 11.34
N GLU A 14 -4.17 3.92 10.76
CA GLU A 14 -4.26 3.62 9.32
C GLU A 14 -5.70 3.30 8.89
N ILE A 15 -6.45 2.52 9.69
CA ILE A 15 -7.89 2.28 9.50
C ILE A 15 -8.69 3.57 9.60
N GLN A 16 -8.48 4.35 10.67
CA GLN A 16 -9.21 5.60 10.87
C GLN A 16 -8.99 6.57 9.71
N TRP A 17 -7.74 6.68 9.23
CA TRP A 17 -7.42 7.51 8.08
C TRP A 17 -8.12 7.02 6.81
N ALA A 18 -8.15 5.70 6.58
CA ALA A 18 -8.81 5.11 5.41
C ALA A 18 -10.32 5.41 5.41
N GLU A 19 -10.99 5.23 6.54
CA GLU A 19 -12.42 5.53 6.68
C GLU A 19 -12.73 7.02 6.44
N GLU A 20 -11.92 7.91 7.02
CA GLU A 20 -12.05 9.35 6.80
C GLU A 20 -11.83 9.69 5.32
N ALA A 21 -10.79 9.13 4.69
CA ALA A 21 -10.50 9.36 3.28
C ALA A 21 -11.65 8.90 2.37
N LYS A 22 -12.25 7.75 2.66
CA LYS A 22 -13.45 7.27 1.95
C LYS A 22 -14.60 8.25 2.11
N ARG A 23 -14.87 8.70 3.33
CA ARG A 23 -16.01 9.58 3.64
C ARG A 23 -15.83 10.98 3.03
N GLN A 24 -14.62 11.53 3.10
CA GLN A 24 -14.33 12.90 2.65
C GLN A 24 -14.18 13.01 1.13
N TYR A 25 -13.52 12.04 0.49
CA TYR A 25 -13.15 12.15 -0.92
C TYR A 25 -13.91 11.19 -1.84
N GLN A 26 -14.78 10.34 -1.28
CA GLN A 26 -15.58 9.36 -2.04
C GLN A 26 -14.72 8.51 -3.00
N MET A 27 -13.49 8.19 -2.60
CA MET A 27 -12.54 7.47 -3.43
C MET A 27 -12.34 6.02 -2.93
N PRO A 28 -11.99 5.07 -3.81
CA PRO A 28 -11.63 3.72 -3.39
C PRO A 28 -10.37 3.74 -2.53
N VAL A 29 -10.39 2.99 -1.42
CA VAL A 29 -9.25 2.81 -0.52
C VAL A 29 -8.94 1.33 -0.38
N GLY A 30 -7.66 0.97 -0.54
CA GLY A 30 -7.20 -0.39 -0.31
C GLY A 30 -6.01 -0.47 0.62
N PHE A 31 -5.87 -1.60 1.30
CA PHE A 31 -4.77 -1.86 2.23
C PHE A 31 -3.75 -2.82 1.62
N PHE A 32 -2.48 -2.65 1.95
CA PHE A 32 -1.40 -3.58 1.56
C PHE A 32 -0.29 -3.60 2.62
N GLY A 33 0.62 -4.57 2.53
CA GLY A 33 1.72 -4.74 3.49
C GLY A 33 1.60 -6.03 4.30
N THR A 34 2.52 -6.21 5.24
CA THR A 34 2.60 -7.43 6.06
C THR A 34 1.38 -7.61 6.94
N PHE A 35 0.88 -6.53 7.55
CA PHE A 35 -0.33 -6.57 8.37
C PHE A 35 -1.56 -6.95 7.52
N ALA A 36 -1.75 -6.30 6.37
CA ALA A 36 -2.82 -6.64 5.43
C ALA A 36 -2.80 -8.11 4.98
N THR A 37 -1.60 -8.67 4.76
CA THR A 37 -1.41 -10.04 4.29
C THR A 37 -1.77 -11.08 5.33
N HIS A 38 -1.37 -10.86 6.59
CA HIS A 38 -1.47 -11.86 7.65
C HIS A 38 -2.64 -11.65 8.62
N LEU A 39 -3.17 -10.42 8.72
CA LEU A 39 -4.27 -10.04 9.61
C LEU A 39 -5.39 -9.35 8.80
N THR A 40 -5.78 -9.98 7.68
CA THR A 40 -6.79 -9.46 6.74
C THR A 40 -8.12 -9.19 7.44
N GLU A 41 -8.51 -10.03 8.39
CA GLU A 41 -9.77 -9.97 9.12
C GLU A 41 -9.93 -8.66 9.89
N ALA A 42 -8.82 -8.12 10.42
CA ALA A 42 -8.81 -6.85 11.14
C ALA A 42 -9.08 -5.63 10.25
N LEU A 43 -9.02 -5.79 8.92
CA LEU A 43 -9.19 -4.73 7.93
C LEU A 43 -10.48 -4.89 7.11
N LEU A 44 -11.19 -6.01 7.26
CA LEU A 44 -12.44 -6.24 6.55
C LEU A 44 -13.47 -5.17 6.94
N GLY A 45 -14.12 -4.58 5.93
CA GLY A 45 -15.11 -3.51 6.13
C GLY A 45 -14.53 -2.10 6.25
N HIS A 46 -13.23 -1.95 6.53
CA HIS A 46 -12.57 -0.64 6.67
C HIS A 46 -12.02 -0.09 5.34
N GLY A 47 -12.02 -0.91 4.28
CA GLY A 47 -11.53 -0.57 2.94
C GLY A 47 -12.33 -1.27 1.86
N ASP A 48 -12.12 -0.89 0.60
CA ASP A 48 -12.79 -1.50 -0.56
C ASP A 48 -12.11 -2.80 -1.00
N PHE A 49 -10.79 -2.90 -0.81
CA PHE A 49 -10.02 -4.11 -1.08
C PHE A 49 -8.80 -4.24 -0.17
N ILE A 50 -8.28 -5.46 -0.01
CA ILE A 50 -7.10 -5.77 0.81
C ILE A 50 -6.17 -6.64 -0.03
N ILE A 51 -4.97 -6.14 -0.31
CA ILE A 51 -3.95 -6.87 -1.08
C ILE A 51 -3.20 -7.83 -0.14
N LYS A 52 -3.21 -9.11 -0.49
CA LYS A 52 -2.48 -10.18 0.20
C LYS A 52 -1.26 -10.60 -0.60
N GLY A 53 -0.07 -10.38 -0.06
CA GLY A 53 1.21 -10.62 -0.72
C GLY A 53 1.88 -9.33 -1.20
N GLU A 54 2.52 -9.39 -2.36
CA GLU A 54 3.29 -8.29 -2.94
C GLU A 54 2.38 -7.32 -3.73
N PRO A 55 2.47 -6.00 -3.54
CA PRO A 55 1.53 -5.05 -4.12
C PRO A 55 1.62 -4.91 -5.64
N GLU A 56 2.74 -5.30 -6.27
CA GLU A 56 3.06 -5.01 -7.66
C GLU A 56 2.05 -5.65 -8.63
N HIS A 57 1.73 -6.92 -8.44
CA HIS A 57 0.78 -7.63 -9.31
C HIS A 57 -0.64 -7.03 -9.21
N ALA A 58 -1.10 -6.65 -8.02
CA ALA A 58 -2.35 -5.93 -7.81
C ALA A 58 -2.32 -4.52 -8.42
N ALA A 59 -1.20 -3.81 -8.31
CA ALA A 59 -1.02 -2.49 -8.91
C ALA A 59 -1.11 -2.54 -10.45
N MET A 60 -0.53 -3.56 -11.10
CA MET A 60 -0.67 -3.78 -12.54
C MET A 60 -2.12 -4.02 -12.96
N ARG A 61 -2.90 -4.76 -12.15
CA ARG A 61 -4.34 -4.95 -12.37
C ARG A 61 -5.11 -3.63 -12.28
N LEU A 62 -4.83 -2.82 -11.26
CA LEU A 62 -5.42 -1.49 -11.13
C LEU A 62 -5.06 -0.59 -12.32
N ALA A 63 -3.80 -0.59 -12.74
CA ALA A 63 -3.31 0.20 -13.87
C ALA A 63 -3.94 -0.20 -15.21
N SER A 64 -4.34 -1.48 -15.37
CA SER A 64 -5.10 -1.95 -16.54
C SER A 64 -6.62 -1.69 -16.45
N GLY A 65 -7.07 -0.94 -15.44
CA GLY A 65 -8.46 -0.53 -15.27
C GLY A 65 -9.33 -1.55 -14.53
N LYS A 66 -8.75 -2.61 -13.95
CA LYS A 66 -9.53 -3.57 -13.15
C LYS A 66 -9.91 -2.95 -11.80
N THR A 67 -11.19 -3.03 -11.45
CA THR A 67 -11.66 -2.74 -10.09
C THR A 67 -11.34 -3.90 -9.16
N LEU A 68 -10.82 -3.59 -7.98
CA LEU A 68 -10.55 -4.55 -6.92
C LEU A 68 -11.62 -4.46 -5.83
N SER A 69 -11.96 -5.59 -5.22
CA SER A 69 -12.94 -5.66 -4.13
C SER A 69 -12.60 -6.81 -3.18
N GLY A 70 -12.73 -6.57 -1.87
CA GLY A 70 -12.47 -7.57 -0.84
C GLY A 70 -11.00 -8.03 -0.80
N PRO A 71 -10.72 -9.22 -0.24
CA PRO A 71 -9.38 -9.79 -0.26
C PRO A 71 -8.90 -10.11 -1.68
N VAL A 72 -7.73 -9.59 -2.05
CA VAL A 72 -7.11 -9.75 -3.37
C VAL A 72 -5.76 -10.43 -3.20
N VAL A 73 -5.65 -11.66 -3.68
CA VAL A 73 -4.37 -12.35 -3.76
C VAL A 73 -3.49 -11.67 -4.80
N SER A 74 -2.27 -11.34 -4.40
CA SER A 74 -1.27 -10.69 -5.21
C SER A 74 0.07 -11.41 -5.03
N PRO A 75 0.37 -12.38 -5.90
CA PRO A 75 1.58 -13.18 -5.79
C PRO A 75 2.83 -12.35 -6.12
N PRO A 76 4.00 -12.77 -5.62
CA PRO A 76 5.27 -12.19 -6.03
C PRO A 76 5.50 -12.27 -7.54
N ILE A 77 6.11 -11.25 -8.11
CA ILE A 77 6.51 -11.24 -9.52
C ILE A 77 7.89 -11.88 -9.62
N GLN A 78 7.99 -12.97 -10.40
CA GLN A 78 9.25 -13.71 -10.54
C GLN A 78 10.25 -12.99 -11.44
N ASP A 79 9.77 -12.38 -12.53
CA ASP A 79 10.59 -11.61 -13.46
C ASP A 79 10.58 -10.14 -13.06
N LEU A 80 11.55 -9.73 -12.25
CA LEU A 80 11.66 -8.34 -11.78
C LEU A 80 12.02 -7.37 -12.91
N ASP A 81 12.62 -7.84 -14.01
CA ASP A 81 12.93 -7.00 -15.17
C ASP A 81 11.67 -6.61 -15.96
N SER A 82 10.55 -7.33 -15.74
CA SER A 82 9.24 -6.98 -16.27
C SER A 82 8.60 -5.77 -15.58
N LEU A 83 9.11 -5.37 -14.40
CA LEU A 83 8.58 -4.23 -13.67
C LEU A 83 8.96 -2.90 -14.34
N PRO A 84 8.06 -1.92 -14.35
CA PRO A 84 8.42 -0.59 -14.82
C PRO A 84 9.47 0.02 -13.90
N PHE A 85 10.40 0.78 -14.49
CA PHE A 85 11.35 1.57 -13.70
C PHE A 85 10.61 2.46 -12.68
N PRO A 86 11.02 2.46 -11.40
CA PRO A 86 10.38 3.30 -10.40
C PRO A 86 10.41 4.78 -10.81
N ARG A 87 9.27 5.45 -10.63
CA ARG A 87 9.09 6.88 -10.92
C ARG A 87 9.73 7.77 -9.86
N TRP A 88 11.05 7.69 -9.70
CA TRP A 88 11.83 8.46 -8.73
C TRP A 88 11.73 9.97 -8.92
N ASP A 89 11.33 10.42 -10.11
CA ASP A 89 11.02 11.82 -10.41
C ASP A 89 9.85 12.37 -9.59
N LEU A 90 8.93 11.50 -9.13
CA LEU A 90 7.82 11.88 -8.26
C LEU A 90 8.22 11.96 -6.77
N ALA A 91 9.37 11.39 -6.39
CA ALA A 91 9.84 11.38 -5.02
C ALA A 91 10.71 12.64 -4.76
N PRO A 92 10.36 13.48 -3.77
CA PRO A 92 11.16 14.67 -3.49
C PRO A 92 12.53 14.29 -2.92
N ARG A 93 13.57 14.39 -3.77
CA ARG A 93 14.97 14.02 -3.47
C ARG A 93 15.55 14.62 -2.18
N ARG A 94 14.98 15.71 -1.65
CA ARG A 94 15.47 16.40 -0.44
C ARG A 94 15.00 15.81 0.89
N ARG A 95 13.96 14.97 0.92
CA ARG A 95 13.40 14.42 2.18
C ARG A 95 13.69 12.94 2.42
N LEU A 96 14.10 12.22 1.38
CA LEU A 96 14.45 10.80 1.45
C LEU A 96 15.98 10.69 1.46
N GLY A 97 16.58 11.05 2.60
CA GLY A 97 17.98 10.79 2.89
C GLY A 97 18.10 9.81 4.04
N TYR A 98 19.13 8.98 4.03
CA TYR A 98 19.52 8.25 5.22
C TYR A 98 19.83 9.27 6.32
N ALA A 99 19.17 9.16 7.46
CA ALA A 99 19.74 9.68 8.70
C ALA A 99 20.95 8.78 9.02
N ILE A 100 22.07 8.98 8.32
CA ILE A 100 23.37 8.48 8.76
C ILE A 100 23.60 9.25 10.05
N GLY A 101 23.30 8.59 11.17
CA GLY A 101 23.54 9.13 12.50
C GLY A 101 24.96 9.67 12.54
N ARG A 102 25.08 10.97 12.81
CA ARG A 102 26.30 11.55 13.32
C ARG A 102 26.65 10.80 14.60
N SER A 103 27.58 9.86 14.50
CA SER A 103 28.42 9.50 15.63
C SER A 103 29.86 9.74 15.21
N MET A 104 30.27 11.01 15.30
CA MET A 104 31.64 11.39 15.54
C MET A 104 31.68 11.95 16.96
N ARG A 105 32.08 11.13 17.93
CA ARG A 105 33.16 11.36 18.90
C ARG A 105 33.17 10.27 19.95
#